data_AF-A0A2S5K6J8-F1
#
_entry.id   AF-A0A2S5K6J8-F1
#
_cell.length_a   1.000
_cell.length_b   1.000
_cell.length_c   1.000
_cell.angle_alpha   90.00
_cell.angle_beta   90.00
_cell.angle_gamma   90.00
#
_symmetry.space_group_name_H-M   'P 1'
#
loop_
_entity.id
_entity.type
_entity.pdbx_description
1 polymer ?
#
loop_
_entity_poly.entity_id
_entity_poly.type
_entity_poly.pdbx_seq_one_letter_code
_entity_poly.pdbx_strand_id
1 'polypeptide(L)'
;MLNTPEQLAAFRELNQSGFTASASVTLAISTAAAAKLLADQLMALLLPDVTYPDSITGSLNAIRTGVNILNNVHAAGDGFASYFVTFQSLSELLNISTGWACYLKGESLPAESAPALADALGDTTVVADLQKALAAVNATSVVTAMNEINATLPTVIAAPAGSFDAEKDLEATSASLSDDLIASLASACSELETGLKTLTDVSAAVIKLTANGKQSVELAKRAFSYAVSVALLNSMKGNAAMSAAVASVTPAAVLIALDGGE
;
A
#
# COMPACT_ATOMS: atom_id res chain seq x y z
N MET A 1 33.60 19.35 -0.55
CA MET A 1 32.32 19.16 -1.26
C MET A 1 31.81 20.56 -1.58
N LEU A 2 31.39 20.84 -2.83
CA LEU A 2 31.14 22.19 -3.40
C LEU A 2 32.42 22.95 -3.82
N ASN A 3 33.22 22.35 -4.69
CA ASN A 3 34.50 22.87 -5.15
C ASN A 3 34.43 23.59 -6.51
N THR A 4 33.29 23.54 -7.23
CA THR A 4 33.13 24.16 -8.56
C THR A 4 31.95 25.13 -8.62
N PRO A 5 31.96 26.12 -9.55
CA PRO A 5 30.82 27.02 -9.75
C PRO A 5 29.50 26.30 -10.05
N GLU A 6 29.54 25.19 -10.79
CA GLU A 6 28.38 24.36 -11.11
C GLU A 6 27.82 23.68 -9.85
N GLN A 7 28.69 23.17 -8.97
CA GLN A 7 28.28 22.59 -7.70
C GLN A 7 27.63 23.63 -6.78
N LEU A 8 28.16 24.86 -6.75
CA LEU A 8 27.56 25.97 -5.99
C LEU A 8 26.22 26.41 -6.59
N ALA A 9 26.09 26.43 -7.91
CA ALA A 9 24.81 26.71 -8.58
C ALA A 9 23.78 25.62 -8.25
N ALA A 10 24.12 24.35 -8.43
CA ALA A 10 23.26 23.21 -8.10
C ALA A 10 22.86 23.21 -6.62
N PHE A 11 23.77 23.56 -5.71
CA PHE A 11 23.45 23.70 -4.29
C PHE A 11 22.40 24.80 -4.04
N ARG A 12 22.53 25.97 -4.69
CA ARG A 12 21.55 27.06 -4.55
C ARG A 12 20.19 26.70 -5.14
N GLU A 13 20.16 26.00 -6.26
CA GLU A 13 18.91 25.49 -6.84
C GLU A 13 18.25 24.46 -5.91
N LEU A 14 19.02 23.48 -5.43
CA LEU A 14 18.50 22.46 -4.51
C LEU A 14 18.00 23.08 -3.19
N ASN A 15 18.65 24.13 -2.69
CA ASN A 15 18.22 24.84 -1.49
C ASN A 15 16.92 25.64 -1.69
N GLN A 16 16.56 25.96 -2.94
CA GLN A 16 15.30 26.64 -3.28
C GLN A 16 14.18 25.63 -3.61
N SER A 17 14.48 24.63 -4.44
CA SER A 17 13.48 23.71 -4.99
C SER A 17 13.29 22.44 -4.16
N GLY A 18 14.26 22.06 -3.34
CA GLY A 18 14.29 20.76 -2.67
C GLY A 18 14.43 19.59 -3.65
N PHE A 19 14.34 18.37 -3.11
CA PHE A 19 14.28 17.16 -3.94
C PHE A 19 12.85 16.96 -4.48
N THR A 20 12.75 16.48 -5.72
CA THR A 20 11.48 16.08 -6.30
C THR A 20 11.12 14.69 -5.83
N ALA A 21 9.88 14.51 -5.36
CA ALA A 21 9.37 13.18 -5.02
C ALA A 21 9.25 12.32 -6.28
N SER A 22 9.54 11.02 -6.14
CA SER A 22 9.33 10.03 -7.18
C SER A 22 7.87 10.04 -7.65
N ALA A 23 7.69 10.00 -8.97
CA ALA A 23 6.38 9.92 -9.60
C ALA A 23 5.59 8.70 -9.12
N SER A 24 6.24 7.55 -8.90
CA SER A 24 5.57 6.34 -8.41
C SER A 24 5.01 6.53 -7.01
N VAL A 25 5.72 7.24 -6.13
CA VAL A 25 5.25 7.56 -4.77
C VAL A 25 4.07 8.53 -4.81
N THR A 26 4.18 9.62 -5.58
CA THR A 26 3.06 10.57 -5.74
C THR A 26 1.81 9.87 -6.32
N LEU A 27 2.00 8.99 -7.29
CA LEU A 27 0.91 8.26 -7.92
C LEU A 27 0.25 7.26 -6.96
N ALA A 28 1.06 6.54 -6.17
CA ALA A 28 0.56 5.61 -5.16
C ALA A 28 -0.29 6.32 -4.10
N ILE A 29 0.13 7.51 -3.64
CA ILE A 29 -0.64 8.35 -2.71
C ILE A 29 -2.01 8.71 -3.31
N SER A 30 -2.02 9.24 -4.53
CA SER A 30 -3.26 9.66 -5.18
C SER A 30 -4.21 8.48 -5.43
N THR A 31 -3.66 7.32 -5.82
CA THR A 31 -4.42 6.10 -6.10
C THR A 31 -5.01 5.51 -4.81
N ALA A 32 -4.23 5.49 -3.73
CA ALA A 32 -4.70 5.02 -2.43
C ALA A 32 -5.84 5.90 -1.88
N ALA A 33 -5.74 7.23 -2.05
CA ALA A 33 -6.79 8.16 -1.64
C ALA A 33 -8.07 7.97 -2.48
N ALA A 34 -7.95 7.81 -3.80
CA ALA A 34 -9.08 7.57 -4.68
C ALA A 34 -9.78 6.23 -4.37
N ALA A 35 -9.02 5.17 -4.10
CA ALA A 35 -9.57 3.86 -3.74
C ALA A 35 -10.37 3.94 -2.43
N LYS A 36 -9.82 4.65 -1.43
CA LYS A 36 -10.51 4.86 -0.15
C LYS A 36 -11.80 5.65 -0.32
N LEU A 37 -11.77 6.72 -1.12
CA LEU A 37 -12.96 7.53 -1.41
C LEU A 37 -14.06 6.68 -2.05
N LEU A 38 -13.72 5.83 -3.02
CA LEU A 38 -14.68 4.94 -3.67
C LEU A 38 -15.23 3.88 -2.71
N ALA A 39 -14.38 3.34 -1.84
CA ALA A 39 -14.80 2.40 -0.80
C ALA A 39 -15.83 3.04 0.16
N ASP A 40 -15.56 4.28 0.59
CA ASP A 40 -16.45 5.03 1.47
C ASP A 40 -17.78 5.37 0.81
N GLN A 41 -17.75 5.74 -0.48
CA GLN A 41 -18.96 5.97 -1.27
C GLN A 41 -19.83 4.72 -1.34
N LEU A 42 -19.25 3.55 -1.66
CA LEU A 42 -19.98 2.29 -1.72
C LEU A 42 -20.52 1.86 -0.35
N MET A 43 -19.73 2.04 0.71
CA MET A 43 -20.15 1.70 2.06
C MET A 43 -21.33 2.57 2.52
N ALA A 44 -21.32 3.86 2.19
CA ALA A 44 -22.39 4.79 2.54
C ALA A 44 -23.74 4.45 1.88
N LEU A 45 -23.76 3.64 0.82
CA LEU A 45 -25.00 3.14 0.22
C LEU A 45 -25.74 2.14 1.12
N LEU A 46 -25.04 1.51 2.06
CA LEU A 46 -25.57 0.51 2.99
C LEU A 46 -26.03 1.21 4.27
N LEU A 47 -27.30 1.61 4.31
CA LEU A 47 -27.86 2.34 5.44
C LEU A 47 -28.08 1.42 6.64
N PRO A 48 -27.57 1.75 7.84
CA PRO A 48 -27.67 0.89 9.02
C PRO A 48 -29.11 0.75 9.55
N ASP A 49 -29.96 1.75 9.29
CA ASP A 49 -31.35 1.82 9.80
C ASP A 49 -32.39 1.33 8.77
N VAL A 50 -31.94 0.71 7.67
CA VAL A 50 -32.80 0.15 6.62
C VAL A 50 -32.74 -1.37 6.64
N THR A 51 -33.90 -2.00 6.73
CA THR A 51 -34.04 -3.45 6.56
C THR A 51 -34.21 -3.77 5.07
N TYR A 52 -33.16 -4.31 4.46
CA TYR A 52 -33.19 -4.70 3.05
C TYR A 52 -33.88 -6.06 2.84
N PRO A 53 -34.64 -6.23 1.75
CA PRO A 53 -35.29 -7.50 1.44
C PRO A 53 -34.29 -8.55 0.95
N ASP A 54 -34.62 -9.83 1.17
CA ASP A 54 -33.78 -10.97 0.79
C ASP A 54 -33.44 -11.01 -0.71
N SER A 55 -34.31 -10.44 -1.55
CA SER A 55 -34.16 -10.41 -3.01
C SER A 55 -32.90 -9.66 -3.48
N ILE A 56 -32.32 -8.78 -2.66
CA ILE A 56 -31.11 -8.03 -3.01
C ILE A 56 -29.88 -8.40 -2.18
N THR A 57 -29.98 -9.40 -1.28
CA THR A 57 -28.87 -9.80 -0.40
C THR A 57 -27.58 -10.13 -1.16
N GLY A 58 -27.69 -10.75 -2.34
CA GLY A 58 -26.55 -11.01 -3.22
C GLY A 58 -25.83 -9.74 -3.62
N SER A 59 -26.57 -8.72 -4.07
CA SER A 59 -26.03 -7.41 -4.45
C SER A 59 -25.42 -6.66 -3.28
N LEU A 60 -26.02 -6.72 -2.09
CA LEU A 60 -25.43 -6.12 -0.88
C LEU A 60 -24.09 -6.77 -0.54
N ASN A 61 -23.97 -8.09 -0.70
CA ASN A 61 -22.72 -8.81 -0.48
C ASN A 61 -21.67 -8.46 -1.54
N ALA A 62 -22.07 -8.26 -2.80
CA ALA A 62 -21.19 -7.77 -3.87
C ALA A 62 -20.63 -6.37 -3.52
N ILE A 63 -21.48 -5.46 -3.06
CA ILE A 63 -21.06 -4.11 -2.60
C ILE A 63 -20.05 -4.22 -1.45
N ARG A 64 -20.35 -5.00 -0.41
CA ARG A 64 -19.42 -5.21 0.73
C ARG A 64 -18.09 -5.82 0.29
N THR A 65 -18.13 -6.78 -0.64
CA THR A 65 -16.92 -7.37 -1.21
C THR A 65 -16.11 -6.33 -1.97
N GLY A 66 -16.77 -5.47 -2.75
CA GLY A 66 -16.13 -4.34 -3.43
C GLY A 66 -15.47 -3.35 -2.48
N VAL A 67 -16.14 -2.98 -1.38
CA VAL A 67 -15.56 -2.14 -0.32
C VAL A 67 -14.28 -2.76 0.23
N ASN A 68 -14.28 -4.07 0.51
CA ASN A 68 -13.09 -4.77 1.00
C ASN A 68 -11.94 -4.78 -0.02
N ILE A 69 -12.23 -5.02 -1.29
CA ILE A 69 -11.22 -4.99 -2.36
C ILE A 69 -10.61 -3.59 -2.48
N LEU A 70 -11.44 -2.54 -2.48
CA LEU A 70 -10.97 -1.16 -2.56
C LEU A 70 -10.14 -0.76 -1.33
N ASN A 71 -10.49 -1.23 -0.13
CA ASN A 71 -9.68 -1.05 1.06
C ASN A 71 -8.31 -1.77 0.97
N ASN A 72 -8.26 -2.96 0.36
CA ASN A 72 -6.99 -3.65 0.11
C ASN A 72 -6.11 -2.88 -0.90
N VAL A 73 -6.72 -2.28 -1.92
CA VAL A 73 -6.04 -1.43 -2.91
C VAL A 73 -5.51 -0.16 -2.26
N HIS A 74 -6.31 0.47 -1.40
CA HIS A 74 -5.86 1.58 -0.56
C HIS A 74 -4.63 1.17 0.27
N ALA A 75 -4.70 0.05 0.98
CA ALA A 75 -3.58 -0.44 1.79
C ALA A 75 -2.33 -0.76 0.95
N ALA A 76 -2.49 -1.28 -0.26
CA ALA A 76 -1.38 -1.54 -1.17
C ALA A 76 -0.68 -0.24 -1.60
N GLY A 77 -1.45 0.76 -2.05
CA GLY A 77 -0.90 2.07 -2.45
C GLY A 77 -0.30 2.84 -1.27
N ASP A 78 -0.97 2.85 -0.12
CA ASP A 78 -0.48 3.51 1.09
C ASP A 78 0.77 2.82 1.65
N GLY A 79 0.80 1.49 1.65
CA GLY A 79 1.95 0.69 2.06
C GLY A 79 3.19 0.88 1.17
N PHE A 80 2.97 1.11 -0.14
CA PHE A 80 4.03 1.51 -1.07
C PHE A 80 4.52 2.92 -0.73
N ALA A 81 3.61 3.90 -0.67
CA ALA A 81 3.94 5.31 -0.49
C ALA A 81 4.64 5.57 0.86
N SER A 82 4.06 5.09 1.95
CA SER A 82 4.57 5.28 3.31
C SER A 82 5.98 4.72 3.52
N TYR A 83 6.34 3.65 2.82
CA TYR A 83 7.68 3.09 2.89
C TYR A 83 8.66 3.91 2.04
N PHE A 84 8.33 4.14 0.77
CA PHE A 84 9.27 4.74 -0.18
C PHE A 84 9.41 6.25 -0.07
N VAL A 85 8.51 6.94 0.64
CA VAL A 85 8.68 8.38 0.98
C VAL A 85 9.94 8.62 1.82
N THR A 86 10.44 7.60 2.54
CA THR A 86 11.66 7.71 3.34
C THR A 86 12.96 7.67 2.52
N PHE A 87 12.89 7.25 1.25
CA PHE A 87 14.05 7.09 0.36
C PHE A 87 14.10 8.15 -0.75
N GLN A 88 13.56 9.34 -0.50
CA GLN A 88 13.48 10.44 -1.48
C GLN A 88 14.68 11.41 -1.44
N SER A 89 15.69 11.14 -0.60
CA SER A 89 16.91 11.95 -0.52
C SER A 89 18.12 11.22 -1.08
N LEU A 90 19.05 11.96 -1.71
CA LEU A 90 20.27 11.37 -2.25
C LEU A 90 21.17 10.76 -1.16
N SER A 91 21.13 11.26 0.08
CA SER A 91 21.89 10.69 1.20
C SER A 91 21.39 9.29 1.59
N GLU A 92 20.06 9.11 1.65
CA GLU A 92 19.46 7.80 1.91
C GLU A 92 19.74 6.83 0.75
N LEU A 93 19.59 7.29 -0.50
CA LEU A 93 19.88 6.47 -1.68
C LEU A 93 21.37 6.06 -1.74
N LEU A 94 22.29 6.96 -1.36
CA LEU A 94 23.71 6.66 -1.29
C LEU A 94 24.02 5.62 -0.20
N ASN A 95 23.38 5.73 0.97
CA ASN A 95 23.52 4.76 2.05
C ASN A 95 23.05 3.37 1.61
N ILE A 96 21.87 3.28 0.97
CA ILE A 96 21.35 2.02 0.43
C ILE A 96 22.24 1.47 -0.69
N SER A 97 22.71 2.31 -1.62
CA SER A 97 23.62 1.90 -2.69
C SER A 97 24.92 1.33 -2.13
N THR A 98 25.49 1.97 -1.11
CA THR A 98 26.72 1.49 -0.45
C THR A 98 26.49 0.15 0.24
N GLY A 99 25.40 0.03 1.00
CA GLY A 99 25.03 -1.23 1.66
C GLY A 99 24.71 -2.35 0.68
N TRP A 100 24.07 -2.04 -0.44
CA TRP A 100 23.80 -3.00 -1.50
C TRP A 100 25.09 -3.49 -2.16
N ALA A 101 26.06 -2.61 -2.40
CA ALA A 101 27.38 -3.02 -2.88
C ALA A 101 28.10 -3.95 -1.89
N CYS A 102 27.95 -3.72 -0.57
CA CYS A 102 28.43 -4.65 0.45
C CYS A 102 27.72 -6.00 0.38
N TYR A 103 26.39 -6.00 0.19
CA TYR A 103 25.58 -7.22 0.06
C TYR A 103 26.04 -8.06 -1.13
N LEU A 104 26.17 -7.44 -2.32
CA LEU A 104 26.61 -8.14 -3.52
C LEU A 104 28.01 -8.74 -3.37
N LYS A 105 28.94 -8.00 -2.76
CA LYS A 105 30.29 -8.52 -2.48
C LYS A 105 30.27 -9.67 -1.48
N GLY A 106 29.53 -9.54 -0.39
CA GLY A 106 29.44 -10.56 0.65
C GLY A 106 28.84 -11.88 0.14
N GLU A 107 27.84 -11.80 -0.74
CA GLU A 107 27.16 -12.97 -1.31
C GLU A 107 27.75 -13.43 -2.66
N SER A 108 28.85 -12.83 -3.12
CA SER A 108 29.48 -13.12 -4.42
C SER A 108 28.52 -12.98 -5.62
N LEU A 109 27.63 -11.99 -5.58
CA LEU A 109 26.67 -11.66 -6.63
C LEU A 109 27.23 -10.62 -7.63
N PRO A 110 26.64 -10.50 -8.83
CA PRO A 110 27.09 -9.52 -9.83
C PRO A 110 27.02 -8.06 -9.34
N ALA A 111 28.15 -7.35 -9.43
CA ALA A 111 28.33 -5.99 -8.88
C ALA A 111 27.43 -4.92 -9.51
N GLU A 112 26.96 -5.14 -10.75
CA GLU A 112 26.15 -4.19 -11.50
C GLU A 112 24.65 -4.29 -11.20
N SER A 113 24.22 -5.25 -10.37
CA SER A 113 22.80 -5.39 -10.06
C SER A 113 22.33 -4.24 -9.14
N ALA A 114 21.26 -3.55 -9.54
CA ALA A 114 20.65 -2.52 -8.72
C ALA A 114 19.78 -3.12 -7.61
N PRO A 115 19.62 -2.46 -6.45
CA PRO A 115 18.62 -2.87 -5.47
C PRO A 115 17.22 -2.67 -6.06
N ALA A 116 16.28 -3.57 -5.74
CA ALA A 116 14.89 -3.45 -6.17
C ALA A 116 14.18 -2.15 -5.71
N LEU A 117 14.74 -1.44 -4.72
CA LEU A 117 14.36 -0.06 -4.38
C LEU A 117 14.41 0.87 -5.61
N ALA A 118 15.42 0.72 -6.47
CA ALA A 118 15.57 1.55 -7.67
C ALA A 118 14.41 1.33 -8.64
N ASP A 119 13.98 0.08 -8.84
CA ASP A 119 12.83 -0.26 -9.66
C ASP A 119 11.53 0.31 -9.08
N ALA A 120 11.36 0.26 -7.74
CA ALA A 120 10.18 0.83 -7.09
C ALA A 120 10.12 2.37 -7.24
N LEU A 121 11.23 3.06 -6.99
CA LEU A 121 11.28 4.53 -7.10
C LEU A 121 11.24 5.01 -8.56
N GLY A 122 11.74 4.21 -9.50
CA GLY A 122 11.70 4.48 -10.93
C GLY A 122 10.46 3.93 -11.64
N ASP A 123 9.52 3.32 -10.92
CA ASP A 123 8.36 2.68 -11.54
C ASP A 123 7.49 3.70 -12.29
N THR A 124 7.16 3.34 -13.52
CA THR A 124 6.27 4.11 -14.40
C THR A 124 5.10 3.28 -14.91
N THR A 125 5.05 1.99 -14.55
CA THR A 125 4.11 1.03 -15.13
C THR A 125 3.22 0.42 -14.06
N VAL A 126 3.78 -0.19 -13.01
CA VAL A 126 3.00 -1.01 -12.07
C VAL A 126 2.02 -0.17 -11.26
N VAL A 127 2.46 0.95 -10.69
CA VAL A 127 1.60 1.87 -9.94
C VAL A 127 0.65 2.64 -10.88
N ALA A 128 1.09 2.93 -12.11
CA ALA A 128 0.25 3.57 -13.11
C ALA A 128 -0.89 2.66 -13.59
N ASP A 129 -0.63 1.37 -13.74
CA ASP A 129 -1.64 0.40 -14.10
C ASP A 129 -2.64 0.19 -12.96
N LEU A 130 -2.20 0.29 -11.69
CA LEU A 130 -3.13 0.30 -10.55
C LEU A 130 -4.10 1.48 -10.63
N GLN A 131 -3.59 2.68 -10.94
CA GLN A 131 -4.43 3.86 -11.11
C GLN A 131 -5.43 3.69 -12.27
N LYS A 132 -4.97 3.19 -13.43
CA LYS A 132 -5.84 2.94 -14.58
C LYS A 132 -6.91 1.90 -14.26
N ALA A 133 -6.54 0.81 -13.59
CA ALA A 133 -7.48 -0.23 -13.18
C ALA A 133 -8.52 0.33 -12.21
N LEU A 134 -8.12 1.18 -11.27
CA LEU A 134 -9.04 1.84 -10.36
C LEU A 134 -9.99 2.79 -11.09
N ALA A 135 -9.49 3.58 -12.03
CA ALA A 135 -10.31 4.49 -12.83
C ALA A 135 -11.31 3.76 -13.73
N ALA A 136 -11.04 2.49 -14.08
CA ALA A 136 -11.96 1.64 -14.83
C ALA A 136 -13.07 1.01 -13.96
N VAL A 137 -12.98 1.08 -12.62
CA VAL A 137 -14.05 0.61 -11.73
C VAL A 137 -15.21 1.59 -11.78
N ASN A 138 -16.29 1.22 -12.47
CA ASN A 138 -17.52 2.01 -12.54
C ASN A 138 -18.49 1.63 -11.42
N ALA A 139 -18.67 2.53 -10.45
CA ALA A 139 -19.66 2.38 -9.38
C ALA A 139 -20.94 3.19 -9.61
N THR A 140 -21.03 3.99 -10.67
CA THR A 140 -22.13 4.95 -10.87
C THR A 140 -23.48 4.25 -10.92
N SER A 141 -23.60 3.14 -11.67
CA SER A 141 -24.85 2.38 -11.77
C SER A 141 -25.29 1.79 -10.44
N VAL A 142 -24.34 1.31 -9.62
CA VAL A 142 -24.60 0.77 -8.28
C VAL A 142 -25.08 1.87 -7.35
N VAL A 143 -24.44 3.03 -7.37
CA VAL A 143 -24.83 4.21 -6.58
C VAL A 143 -26.26 4.65 -6.93
N THR A 144 -26.58 4.76 -8.22
CA THR A 144 -27.93 5.13 -8.67
C THR A 144 -28.98 4.13 -8.19
N ALA A 145 -28.78 2.83 -8.45
CA ALA A 145 -29.75 1.80 -8.07
C ALA A 145 -29.94 1.72 -6.54
N MET A 146 -28.86 1.80 -5.76
CA MET A 146 -28.97 1.79 -4.30
C MET A 146 -29.65 3.04 -3.75
N ASN A 147 -29.45 4.21 -4.34
CA ASN A 147 -30.16 5.43 -3.92
C ASN A 147 -31.67 5.31 -4.17
N GLU A 148 -32.08 4.73 -5.30
CA GLU A 148 -33.50 4.47 -5.59
C GLU A 148 -34.11 3.45 -4.62
N ILE A 149 -33.38 2.38 -4.29
CA ILE A 149 -33.79 1.39 -3.28
C ILE A 149 -33.93 2.06 -1.91
N ASN A 150 -32.93 2.82 -1.49
CA ASN A 150 -32.93 3.51 -0.19
C ASN A 150 -34.04 4.57 -0.09
N ALA A 151 -34.47 5.16 -1.21
CA ALA A 151 -35.61 6.07 -1.25
C ALA A 151 -36.96 5.34 -1.20
N THR A 152 -37.01 4.09 -1.64
CA THR A 152 -38.23 3.26 -1.67
C THR A 152 -38.48 2.58 -0.33
N LEU A 153 -37.44 2.14 0.36
CA LEU A 153 -37.55 1.43 1.63
C LEU A 153 -37.78 2.40 2.80
N PRO A 154 -38.74 2.12 3.70
CA PRO A 154 -38.95 2.94 4.88
C PRO A 154 -37.73 2.84 5.82
N THR A 155 -37.22 3.97 6.28
CA THR A 155 -36.26 4.02 7.40
C THR A 155 -36.98 3.61 8.69
N VAL A 156 -36.40 2.69 9.45
CA VAL A 156 -36.93 2.32 10.77
C VAL A 156 -36.68 3.49 11.72
N ILE A 157 -37.64 4.41 11.83
CA ILE A 157 -37.59 5.44 12.86
C ILE A 157 -37.93 4.75 14.19
N ALA A 158 -36.95 4.68 15.10
CA ALA A 158 -37.22 4.23 16.46
C ALA A 158 -38.33 5.10 17.05
N ALA A 159 -39.45 4.48 17.41
CA ALA A 159 -40.58 5.19 18.03
C ALA A 159 -40.11 5.87 19.34
N PRO A 160 -40.56 7.10 19.66
CA PRO A 160 -40.30 7.70 20.95
C PRO A 160 -40.83 6.75 22.03
N ALA A 161 -40.01 6.45 23.04
CA ALA A 161 -40.42 5.70 24.20
C ALA A 161 -41.50 6.49 24.97
N GLY A 162 -42.77 6.26 24.64
CA GLY A 162 -43.90 6.80 25.37
C GLY A 162 -45.04 7.30 24.48
N SER A 163 -45.93 6.39 24.07
CA SER A 163 -47.37 6.68 24.02
C SER A 163 -48.13 5.36 24.05
N PHE A 164 -48.98 5.22 25.05
CA PHE A 164 -49.99 4.17 25.16
C PHE A 164 -51.13 4.41 24.16
N ASP A 165 -51.84 3.33 23.81
CA ASP A 165 -53.12 3.22 23.11
C ASP A 165 -53.19 3.52 21.61
N ALA A 166 -53.23 2.47 20.81
CA ALA A 166 -54.43 2.01 20.09
C ALA A 166 -54.04 0.95 19.06
N GLU A 167 -54.66 -0.24 19.15
CA GLU A 167 -54.74 -1.21 18.06
C GLU A 167 -55.28 -0.51 16.80
N LYS A 168 -54.38 -0.17 15.90
CA LYS A 168 -54.71 0.13 14.52
C LYS A 168 -53.88 -0.82 13.70
N ASP A 169 -54.54 -1.72 12.99
CA ASP A 169 -54.00 -2.42 11.82
C ASP A 169 -53.38 -1.37 10.89
N LEU A 170 -52.12 -1.05 11.16
CA LEU A 170 -51.21 -0.56 10.16
C LEU A 170 -50.84 -1.84 9.41
N GLU A 171 -51.61 -2.16 8.38
CA GLU A 171 -51.02 -2.83 7.22
C GLU A 171 -49.84 -1.95 6.82
N ALA A 172 -48.67 -2.25 7.37
CA ALA A 172 -47.43 -1.78 6.84
C ALA A 172 -47.40 -2.36 5.43
N THR A 173 -47.83 -1.58 4.45
CA THR A 173 -47.50 -1.81 3.05
C THR A 173 -46.00 -1.87 3.02
N SER A 174 -45.46 -3.09 3.14
CA SER A 174 -44.05 -3.36 2.94
C SER A 174 -43.77 -2.87 1.53
N ALA A 175 -43.06 -1.74 1.42
CA ALA A 175 -42.67 -1.23 0.13
C ALA A 175 -41.87 -2.33 -0.57
N SER A 176 -42.47 -2.96 -1.58
CA SER A 176 -41.85 -4.02 -2.34
C SER A 176 -41.05 -3.39 -3.47
N LEU A 177 -39.76 -3.71 -3.55
CA LEU A 177 -38.92 -3.29 -4.68
C LEU A 177 -39.46 -3.90 -5.97
N SER A 178 -39.39 -3.16 -7.08
CA SER A 178 -39.77 -3.69 -8.40
C SER A 178 -38.73 -4.68 -8.90
N ASP A 179 -39.16 -5.67 -9.68
CA ASP A 179 -38.27 -6.65 -10.32
C ASP A 179 -37.23 -5.97 -11.23
N ASP A 180 -37.63 -4.88 -11.93
CA ASP A 180 -36.74 -4.09 -12.76
C ASP A 180 -35.61 -3.43 -11.95
N LEU A 181 -35.90 -2.93 -10.75
CA LEU A 181 -34.91 -2.30 -9.87
C LEU A 181 -33.95 -3.35 -9.28
N ILE A 182 -34.48 -4.52 -8.90
CA ILE A 182 -33.68 -5.66 -8.43
C ILE A 182 -32.72 -6.13 -9.54
N ALA A 183 -33.23 -6.32 -10.76
CA ALA A 183 -32.43 -6.74 -11.92
C ALA A 183 -31.38 -5.69 -12.30
N SER A 184 -31.73 -4.41 -12.25
CA SER A 184 -30.80 -3.30 -12.53
C SER A 184 -29.66 -3.26 -11.53
N LEU A 185 -29.94 -3.40 -10.22
CA LEU A 185 -28.91 -3.49 -9.20
C LEU A 185 -28.01 -4.72 -9.41
N ALA A 186 -28.60 -5.88 -9.70
CA ALA A 186 -27.83 -7.10 -9.95
C ALA A 186 -26.86 -6.95 -11.14
N SER A 187 -27.33 -6.36 -12.25
CA SER A 187 -26.49 -6.07 -13.42
C SER A 187 -25.35 -5.10 -13.07
N ALA A 188 -25.67 -4.02 -12.36
CA ALA A 188 -24.67 -3.03 -11.94
C ALA A 188 -23.61 -3.65 -11.01
N CYS A 189 -24.01 -4.54 -10.10
CA CYS A 189 -23.06 -5.28 -9.24
C CYS A 189 -22.17 -6.22 -10.04
N SER A 190 -22.69 -6.89 -11.09
CA SER A 190 -21.89 -7.77 -11.94
C SER A 190 -20.81 -7.01 -12.75
N GLU A 191 -21.14 -5.82 -13.24
CA GLU A 191 -20.16 -4.92 -13.89
C GLU A 191 -19.09 -4.45 -12.90
N LEU A 192 -19.51 -4.05 -11.69
CA LEU A 192 -18.61 -3.66 -10.62
C LEU A 192 -17.64 -4.79 -10.27
N GLU A 193 -18.13 -6.02 -10.08
CA GLU A 193 -17.31 -7.21 -9.78
C GLU A 193 -16.25 -7.48 -10.86
N THR A 194 -16.62 -7.29 -12.14
CA THR A 194 -15.67 -7.45 -13.26
C THR A 194 -14.51 -6.46 -13.17
N GLY A 195 -14.80 -5.19 -12.86
CA GLY A 195 -13.78 -4.16 -12.64
C GLY A 195 -12.90 -4.47 -11.43
N LEU A 196 -13.50 -4.89 -10.31
CA LEU A 196 -12.81 -5.21 -9.07
C LEU A 196 -11.87 -6.42 -9.18
N LYS A 197 -12.21 -7.42 -10.02
CA LYS A 197 -11.33 -8.57 -10.28
C LYS A 197 -10.00 -8.11 -10.91
N THR A 198 -10.07 -7.28 -11.94
CA THR A 198 -8.88 -6.70 -12.58
C THR A 198 -8.07 -5.89 -11.59
N LEU A 199 -8.74 -5.09 -10.75
CA LEU A 199 -8.11 -4.28 -9.73
C LEU A 199 -7.34 -5.14 -8.69
N THR A 200 -7.89 -6.29 -8.32
CA THR A 200 -7.25 -7.24 -7.40
C THR A 200 -5.91 -7.75 -7.96
N ASP A 201 -5.89 -8.19 -9.22
CA ASP A 201 -4.69 -8.72 -9.86
C ASP A 201 -3.58 -7.66 -9.97
N VAL A 202 -3.95 -6.43 -10.33
CA VAL A 202 -2.98 -5.32 -10.43
C VAL A 202 -2.47 -4.88 -9.05
N SER A 203 -3.33 -4.91 -8.02
CA SER A 203 -2.91 -4.59 -6.64
C SER A 203 -1.85 -5.56 -6.11
N ALA A 204 -1.94 -6.84 -6.49
CA ALA A 204 -0.94 -7.84 -6.11
C ALA A 204 0.45 -7.52 -6.69
N ALA A 205 0.52 -6.92 -7.89
CA ALA A 205 1.77 -6.48 -8.49
C ALA A 205 2.41 -5.33 -7.69
N VAL A 206 1.63 -4.34 -7.24
CA VAL A 206 2.12 -3.26 -6.37
C VAL A 206 2.60 -3.79 -5.01
N ILE A 207 1.89 -4.75 -4.43
CA ILE A 207 2.30 -5.42 -3.18
C ILE A 207 3.66 -6.11 -3.38
N LYS A 208 3.82 -6.85 -4.48
CA LYS A 208 5.08 -7.53 -4.81
C LYS A 208 6.23 -6.54 -5.05
N LEU A 209 5.99 -5.48 -5.80
CA LEU A 209 6.99 -4.42 -6.02
C LEU A 209 7.43 -3.79 -4.68
N THR A 210 6.47 -3.52 -3.79
CA THR A 210 6.74 -3.01 -2.45
C THR A 210 7.58 -4.00 -1.63
N ALA A 211 7.21 -5.28 -1.62
CA ALA A 211 7.92 -6.31 -0.87
C ALA A 211 9.38 -6.48 -1.35
N ASN A 212 9.59 -6.51 -2.67
CA ASN A 212 10.92 -6.61 -3.25
C ASN A 212 11.79 -5.39 -2.88
N GLY A 213 11.24 -4.18 -3.01
CA GLY A 213 11.94 -2.97 -2.62
C GLY A 213 12.30 -2.97 -1.14
N LYS A 214 11.35 -3.29 -0.25
CA LYS A 214 11.57 -3.45 1.20
C LYS A 214 12.70 -4.43 1.51
N GLN A 215 12.65 -5.62 0.91
CA GLN A 215 13.66 -6.65 1.11
C GLN A 215 15.05 -6.17 0.67
N SER A 216 15.17 -5.51 -0.49
CA SER A 216 16.46 -5.01 -0.98
C SER A 216 17.07 -3.96 -0.04
N VAL A 217 16.24 -3.08 0.54
CA VAL A 217 16.67 -2.09 1.54
C VAL A 217 17.15 -2.78 2.82
N GLU A 218 16.40 -3.77 3.33
CA GLU A 218 16.77 -4.50 4.53
C GLU A 218 18.09 -5.25 4.36
N LEU A 219 18.26 -5.92 3.21
CA LEU A 219 19.51 -6.59 2.85
C LEU A 219 20.67 -5.60 2.78
N ALA A 220 20.49 -4.45 2.12
CA ALA A 220 21.50 -3.41 2.02
C ALA A 220 21.90 -2.86 3.41
N LYS A 221 20.93 -2.49 4.24
CA LYS A 221 21.19 -1.96 5.60
C LYS A 221 21.93 -2.98 6.46
N ARG A 222 21.52 -4.25 6.42
CA ARG A 222 22.17 -5.33 7.16
C ARG A 222 23.60 -5.56 6.67
N ALA A 223 23.80 -5.65 5.36
CA ALA A 223 25.13 -5.87 4.79
C ALA A 223 26.09 -4.70 5.07
N PHE A 224 25.61 -3.47 5.05
CA PHE A 224 26.40 -2.31 5.46
C PHE A 224 26.85 -2.44 6.93
N SER A 225 25.91 -2.73 7.84
CA SER A 225 26.20 -2.92 9.25
C SER A 225 27.23 -4.03 9.47
N TYR A 226 27.06 -5.18 8.82
CA TYR A 226 28.00 -6.29 8.92
C TYR A 226 29.37 -5.98 8.33
N ALA A 227 29.43 -5.27 7.20
CA ALA A 227 30.71 -4.83 6.63
C ALA A 227 31.47 -3.90 7.59
N VAL A 228 30.76 -2.97 8.25
CA VAL A 228 31.36 -2.12 9.30
C VAL A 228 31.83 -2.96 10.49
N SER A 229 31.00 -3.88 10.99
CA SER A 229 31.38 -4.76 12.10
C SER A 229 32.62 -5.60 11.79
N VAL A 230 32.70 -6.15 10.57
CA VAL A 230 33.86 -6.93 10.12
C VAL A 230 35.11 -6.07 10.00
N ALA A 231 34.99 -4.85 9.46
CA ALA A 231 36.13 -3.92 9.37
C ALA A 231 36.63 -3.52 10.76
N LEU A 232 35.71 -3.22 11.70
CA LEU A 232 36.05 -2.91 13.09
C LEU A 232 36.71 -4.11 13.77
N LEU A 233 36.13 -5.31 13.62
CA LEU A 233 36.68 -6.54 14.16
C LEU A 233 38.11 -6.80 13.67
N ASN A 234 38.35 -6.66 12.36
CA ASN A 234 39.67 -6.81 11.77
C ASN A 234 40.68 -5.80 12.34
N SER A 235 40.27 -4.55 12.59
CA SER A 235 41.14 -3.55 13.22
C SER A 235 41.39 -3.80 14.72
N MET A 236 40.42 -4.38 15.43
CA MET A 236 40.52 -4.66 16.87
C MET A 236 41.26 -5.96 17.20
N LYS A 237 41.36 -6.91 16.26
CA LYS A 237 42.01 -8.21 16.49
C LYS A 237 43.45 -8.10 16.99
N GLY A 238 44.19 -7.06 16.56
CA GLY A 238 45.55 -6.79 17.01
C GLY A 238 45.67 -6.17 18.41
N ASN A 239 44.57 -5.80 19.06
CA ASN A 239 44.56 -5.15 20.36
C ASN A 239 44.39 -6.17 21.49
N ALA A 240 45.50 -6.51 22.15
CA ALA A 240 45.52 -7.48 23.25
C ALA A 240 44.55 -7.13 24.39
N ALA A 241 44.34 -5.84 24.68
CA ALA A 241 43.44 -5.39 25.74
C ALA A 241 41.96 -5.63 25.43
N MET A 242 41.59 -5.74 24.15
CA MET A 242 40.20 -5.94 23.72
C MET A 242 39.92 -7.38 23.27
N SER A 243 40.93 -8.25 23.19
CA SER A 243 40.83 -9.62 22.67
C SER A 243 39.74 -10.47 23.33
N ALA A 244 39.65 -10.45 24.67
CA ALA A 244 38.63 -11.19 25.42
C ALA A 244 37.21 -10.65 25.18
N ALA A 245 37.05 -9.34 25.08
CA ALA A 245 35.77 -8.70 24.78
C ALA A 245 35.34 -8.97 23.33
N VAL A 246 36.27 -8.91 22.38
CA VAL A 246 36.04 -9.25 20.98
C VAL A 246 35.59 -10.72 20.84
N ALA A 247 36.28 -11.65 21.51
CA ALA A 247 35.95 -13.07 21.47
C ALA A 247 34.59 -13.40 22.13
N SER A 248 34.13 -12.60 23.11
CA SER A 248 32.85 -12.86 23.79
C SER A 248 31.63 -12.37 23.00
N VAL A 249 31.79 -11.38 22.12
CA VAL A 249 30.68 -10.80 21.34
C VAL A 249 30.69 -11.21 19.86
N THR A 250 31.73 -11.91 19.41
CA THR A 250 31.88 -12.33 18.02
C THR A 250 31.73 -13.85 17.88
N PRO A 251 30.90 -14.36 16.95
CA PRO A 251 30.85 -15.79 16.66
C PRO A 251 32.23 -16.34 16.25
N ALA A 252 32.61 -17.50 16.79
CA ALA A 252 33.92 -18.11 16.53
C ALA A 252 34.21 -18.32 15.04
N ALA A 253 33.19 -18.72 14.25
CA ALA A 253 33.32 -18.90 12.80
C ALA A 253 33.73 -17.61 12.06
N VAL A 254 33.30 -16.43 12.54
CA VAL A 254 33.66 -15.14 11.95
C VAL A 254 35.13 -14.80 12.25
N LEU A 255 35.60 -15.09 13.45
CA LEU A 255 37.02 -14.94 13.82
C LEU A 255 37.90 -15.84 12.96
N ILE A 256 37.53 -17.11 12.81
CA ILE A 256 38.26 -18.07 11.97
C ILE A 256 38.32 -17.59 10.51
N ALA A 257 37.20 -17.13 9.96
CA ALA A 257 37.16 -16.62 8.59
C ALA A 257 38.09 -15.41 8.38
N LEU A 258 38.19 -14.52 9.36
CA LEU A 258 39.09 -13.34 9.29
C LEU A 258 40.57 -13.67 9.43
N ASP A 259 40.87 -14.82 10.02
CA ASP A 259 42.24 -15.31 10.17
C ASP A 259 42.76 -15.96 8.88
N GLY A 260 41.95 -15.92 7.81
CA GLY A 260 42.24 -16.56 6.53
C GLY A 260 41.95 -18.06 6.54
N GLY A 261 40.96 -18.49 7.34
CA GLY A 261 40.67 -19.89 7.69
C GLY A 261 40.89 -20.91 6.57
N GLU A 262 41.53 -22.02 6.95
CA GLU A 262 41.63 -23.29 6.20
C GLU A 262 40.26 -23.85 5.80
#